data_AF-X5UVX5-F1
#
_entry.id   AF-X5UVX5-F1
#
_cell.length_a   1.000
_cell.length_b   1.000
_cell.length_c   1.000
_cell.angle_alpha   90.00
_cell.angle_beta   90.00
_cell.angle_gamma   90.00
#
_symmetry.space_group_name_H-M   'P 1'
#
loop_
_entity.id
_entity.type
_entity.pdbx_description
1 polymer ?
#
loop_
_entity_poly.entity_id
_entity_poly.type
_entity_poly.pdbx_seq_one_letter_code
_entity_poly.pdbx_strand_id
1 'polypeptide(L)'
;MKRKRPQHAPTAWQSSAQWRLIGSAAISEWNAERSNLAKCNAARKRDREPCQLIAMENGKCFIHGGRTPRGDEWHRTQWPDAKSPDAEKRFRKKLAEQERAARKRSIRLAAMSSEERERHKAWHAAREPGSAAARQRKRDERKQAAEVRAMTERPRPAPSAESAELADQIAALRAELERRRDDEQKPKPIGAFA
;
A
#
# COMPACT_ATOMS: atom_id res chain seq x y z
N MET A 1 -9.00 -6.83 38.22
CA MET A 1 -9.10 -5.39 38.57
C MET A 1 -7.78 -4.70 38.21
N LYS A 2 -7.77 -3.69 37.32
CA LYS A 2 -6.54 -2.92 37.02
C LYS A 2 -6.19 -2.08 38.25
N ARG A 3 -5.06 -2.35 38.91
CA ARG A 3 -4.58 -1.52 40.03
C ARG A 3 -4.38 -0.09 39.52
N LYS A 4 -5.05 0.90 40.13
CA LYS A 4 -4.80 2.31 39.83
C LYS A 4 -3.33 2.60 40.12
N ARG A 5 -2.65 3.24 39.17
CA ARG A 5 -1.27 3.68 39.36
C ARG A 5 -1.27 4.68 40.51
N PRO A 6 -0.36 4.58 41.51
CA PRO A 6 -0.32 5.53 42.61
C PRO A 6 -0.11 6.93 42.03
N GLN A 7 -1.01 7.86 42.36
CA GLN A 7 -0.80 9.27 42.07
C GLN A 7 0.06 9.84 43.17
N HIS A 8 1.27 10.28 42.82
CA HIS A 8 2.11 11.02 43.74
C HIS A 8 1.51 12.41 43.94
N ALA A 9 1.41 12.87 45.19
CA ALA A 9 1.03 14.23 45.47
C ALA A 9 2.04 15.19 44.81
N PRO A 10 1.60 16.29 44.19
CA PRO A 10 2.51 17.28 43.64
C PRO A 10 3.43 17.80 44.74
N THR A 11 4.70 18.01 44.42
CA THR A 11 5.66 18.58 45.38
C THR A 11 5.27 20.01 45.76
N ALA A 12 5.80 20.53 46.87
CA ALA A 12 5.58 21.92 47.27
C ALA A 12 5.95 22.91 46.16
N TRP A 13 7.04 22.62 45.43
CA TRP A 13 7.46 23.37 44.25
C TRP A 13 6.43 23.33 43.12
N GLN A 14 5.95 22.13 42.74
CA GLN A 14 4.93 21.96 41.70
C GLN A 14 3.59 22.63 42.05
N SER A 15 3.34 22.83 43.35
CA SER A 15 2.13 23.51 43.84
C SER A 15 2.29 25.03 43.96
N SER A 16 3.51 25.56 43.83
CA SER A 16 3.83 26.99 43.98
C SER A 16 3.22 27.87 42.87
N ALA A 17 3.04 29.16 43.16
CA ALA A 17 2.55 30.13 42.17
C ALA A 17 3.52 30.28 40.98
N GLN A 18 4.82 30.28 41.24
CA GLN A 18 5.85 30.38 40.20
C GLN A 18 5.79 29.22 39.22
N TRP A 19 5.64 27.97 39.71
CA TRP A 19 5.49 26.81 38.84
C TRP A 19 4.25 26.89 37.95
N ARG A 20 3.12 27.37 38.49
CA ARG A 20 1.89 27.56 37.71
C ARG A 20 2.06 28.60 36.60
N LEU A 21 2.79 29.69 36.86
CA LEU A 21 3.10 30.69 35.84
C LEU A 21 3.97 30.11 34.71
N ILE A 22 5.04 29.38 35.06
CA ILE A 22 5.90 28.70 34.09
C ILE A 22 5.09 27.70 33.25
N GLY A 23 4.28 26.86 33.91
CA GLY A 23 3.44 25.89 33.21
C GLY A 23 2.40 26.54 32.30
N SER A 24 1.78 27.63 32.74
CA SER A 24 0.78 28.36 31.94
C SER A 24 1.42 29.02 30.72
N ALA A 25 2.60 29.62 30.86
CA ALA A 25 3.36 30.20 29.76
C ALA A 25 3.73 29.12 28.73
N ALA A 26 4.30 28.00 29.17
CA ALA A 26 4.69 26.90 28.28
C ALA A 26 3.49 26.29 27.53
N ILE A 27 2.34 26.12 28.19
CA ILE A 27 1.12 25.63 27.52
C ILE A 27 0.60 26.64 26.50
N SER A 28 0.67 27.93 26.81
CA SER A 28 0.21 29.00 25.91
C SER A 28 1.07 29.06 24.65
N GLU A 29 2.39 29.02 24.81
CA GLU A 29 3.36 28.96 23.71
C GLU A 29 3.13 27.72 22.82
N TRP A 30 3.03 26.54 23.44
CA TRP A 30 2.76 25.30 22.70
C TRP A 30 1.43 25.35 21.94
N ASN A 31 0.37 25.91 22.54
CA ASN A 31 -0.92 26.03 21.87
C ASN A 31 -0.87 26.98 20.66
N ALA A 32 -0.08 28.06 20.75
CA ALA A 32 0.15 28.99 19.64
C ALA A 32 0.93 28.34 18.49
N GLU A 33 1.92 27.49 18.78
CA GLU A 33 2.68 26.75 17.76
C GLU A 33 1.86 25.60 17.16
N ARG A 34 1.10 24.88 18.00
CA ARG A 34 0.41 23.65 17.63
C ARG A 34 -0.58 23.80 16.48
N SER A 35 -1.18 24.98 16.28
CA SER A 35 -2.06 25.23 15.14
C SER A 35 -1.32 25.14 13.80
N ASN A 36 -0.06 25.55 13.77
CA ASN A 36 0.77 25.61 12.56
C ASN A 36 1.41 24.25 12.21
N LEU A 37 1.48 23.32 13.18
CA LEU A 37 2.02 21.98 12.95
C LEU A 37 1.07 21.15 12.08
N ALA A 38 1.66 20.43 11.11
CA ALA A 38 0.96 19.53 10.22
C ALA A 38 0.10 18.51 10.99
N LYS A 39 -1.13 18.30 10.52
CA LYS A 39 -2.06 17.33 11.09
C LYS A 39 -1.90 15.97 10.42
N CYS A 40 -2.28 14.94 11.15
CA CYS A 40 -2.27 13.58 10.65
C CYS A 40 -3.23 13.41 9.47
N ASN A 41 -2.73 12.90 8.35
CA ASN A 41 -3.51 12.68 7.13
C ASN A 41 -4.43 11.44 7.15
N ALA A 42 -4.56 10.75 8.30
CA ALA A 42 -5.40 9.57 8.43
C ALA A 42 -6.82 9.94 8.85
N ALA A 43 -7.79 9.14 8.42
CA ALA A 43 -9.18 9.26 8.86
C ALA A 43 -9.38 8.68 10.27
N ARG A 44 -10.12 9.40 11.12
CA ARG A 44 -10.54 8.92 12.44
C ARG A 44 -11.47 7.71 12.29
N LYS A 45 -11.34 6.72 13.18
CA LYS A 45 -12.14 5.49 13.13
C LYS A 45 -13.65 5.73 13.31
N ARG A 46 -14.03 6.66 14.19
CA ARG A 46 -15.43 6.85 14.61
C ARG A 46 -16.32 7.51 13.54
N ASP A 47 -15.78 8.48 12.81
CA ASP A 47 -16.53 9.40 11.96
C ASP A 47 -15.88 9.62 10.59
N ARG A 48 -14.75 8.96 10.30
CA ARG A 48 -13.99 9.07 9.05
C ARG A 48 -13.41 10.46 8.74
N GLU A 49 -13.65 11.45 9.59
CA GLU A 49 -13.08 12.79 9.51
C GLU A 49 -11.54 12.79 9.63
N PRO A 50 -10.85 13.83 9.13
CA PRO A 50 -9.40 13.97 9.26
C PRO A 50 -8.93 13.97 10.72
N CYS A 51 -7.82 13.28 10.99
CA CYS A 51 -7.23 13.22 12.31
C CYS A 51 -6.59 14.56 12.71
N GLN A 52 -7.07 15.13 13.82
CA GLN A 52 -6.59 16.43 14.34
C GLN A 52 -5.32 16.34 15.20
N LEU A 53 -4.74 15.14 15.33
CA LEU A 53 -3.47 14.96 16.06
C LEU A 53 -2.30 15.43 15.19
N ILE A 54 -1.26 15.93 15.84
CA ILE A 54 -0.03 16.37 15.17
C ILE A 54 0.62 15.17 14.46
N ALA A 55 1.00 15.39 13.21
CA ALA A 55 1.71 14.40 12.40
C ALA A 55 3.16 14.24 12.89
N MET A 56 3.65 13.00 12.84
CA MET A 56 5.08 12.71 12.92
C MET A 56 5.69 12.80 11.51
N GLU A 57 6.99 12.54 11.38
CA GLU A 57 7.74 12.62 10.11
C GLU A 57 7.08 11.85 8.94
N ASN A 58 6.40 10.74 9.22
CA ASN A 58 5.71 9.94 8.21
C ASN A 58 4.32 10.48 7.79
N GLY A 59 3.91 11.66 8.27
CA GLY A 59 2.61 12.28 8.00
C GLY A 59 1.44 11.74 8.86
N LYS A 60 1.71 10.81 9.78
CA LYS A 60 0.71 10.19 10.67
C LYS A 60 1.01 10.46 12.14
N CYS A 61 -0.03 10.53 12.98
CA CYS A 61 0.14 10.66 14.43
C CYS A 61 0.47 9.33 15.08
N PHE A 62 0.90 9.36 16.34
CA PHE A 62 1.26 8.15 17.10
C PHE A 62 0.14 7.10 17.20
N ILE A 63 -1.14 7.50 17.11
CA ILE A 63 -2.29 6.58 17.14
C ILE A 63 -2.50 5.91 15.78
N HIS A 64 -2.25 6.63 14.68
CA HIS A 64 -2.42 6.13 13.31
C HIS A 64 -1.12 5.56 12.71
N GLY A 65 -0.17 5.14 13.56
CA GLY A 65 1.07 4.49 13.13
C GLY A 65 2.23 5.45 12.84
N GLY A 66 2.20 6.66 13.39
CA GLY A 66 3.31 7.63 13.30
C GLY A 66 4.65 7.10 13.80
N ARG A 67 4.60 6.20 14.79
CA ARG A 67 5.78 5.51 15.36
C ARG A 67 6.19 4.25 14.57
N THR A 68 5.39 3.83 13.60
CA THR A 68 5.69 2.68 12.77
C THR A 68 6.49 3.17 11.56
N PRO A 69 7.70 2.62 11.34
CA PRO A 69 8.52 3.01 10.21
C PRO A 69 7.82 2.67 8.89
N ARG A 70 8.20 3.36 7.81
CA ARG A 70 7.62 3.22 6.47
C ARG A 70 8.60 2.52 5.53
N GLY A 71 8.11 2.02 4.41
CA GLY A 71 8.95 1.49 3.34
C GLY A 71 9.54 0.14 3.72
N ASP A 72 10.84 -0.01 3.52
CA ASP A 72 11.55 -1.29 3.68
C ASP A 72 11.83 -1.65 5.15
N GLU A 73 11.59 -0.71 6.05
CA GLU A 73 11.62 -0.92 7.50
C GLU A 73 10.30 -1.43 8.07
N TRP A 74 9.25 -1.47 7.26
CA TRP A 74 7.97 -2.05 7.65
C TRP A 74 8.19 -3.54 8.00
N HIS A 75 7.74 -3.95 9.20
CA HIS A 75 7.91 -5.28 9.81
C HIS A 75 9.29 -5.59 10.40
N ARG A 76 10.24 -4.64 10.38
CA ARG A 76 11.50 -4.80 11.09
C ARG A 76 11.31 -4.54 12.59
N THR A 77 11.95 -5.36 13.42
CA THR A 77 12.00 -5.13 14.85
C THR A 77 12.81 -3.87 15.14
N GLN A 78 12.15 -2.85 15.67
CA GLN A 78 12.81 -1.60 16.08
C GLN A 78 13.47 -1.77 17.45
N TRP A 79 14.80 -1.68 17.55
CA TRP A 79 15.46 -1.78 18.85
C TRP A 79 15.33 -0.46 19.64
N PRO A 80 15.27 -0.49 20.98
CA PRO A 80 15.27 0.74 21.76
C PRO A 80 16.61 1.46 21.57
N ASP A 81 16.58 2.79 21.63
CA ASP A 81 17.80 3.60 21.68
C ASP A 81 18.59 3.26 22.96
N ALA A 82 19.87 2.95 22.80
CA ALA A 82 20.81 2.60 23.85
C ALA A 82 20.94 3.70 24.92
N LYS A 83 20.72 4.97 24.55
CA LYS A 83 20.81 6.11 25.47
C LYS A 83 19.55 6.33 26.30
N SER A 84 18.46 5.58 26.06
CA SER A 84 17.22 5.76 26.81
C SER A 84 17.33 5.21 28.24
N PRO A 85 16.74 5.86 29.26
CA PRO A 85 16.84 5.44 30.67
C PRO A 85 16.40 3.99 30.95
N ASP A 86 15.58 3.41 30.08
CA ASP A 86 15.06 2.05 30.16
C ASP A 86 15.53 1.14 29.00
N ALA A 87 16.61 1.50 28.30
CA ALA A 87 17.06 0.83 27.08
C ALA A 87 17.23 -0.68 27.26
N GLU A 88 18.01 -1.07 28.26
CA GLU A 88 18.36 -2.47 28.56
C GLU A 88 17.12 -3.30 28.89
N LYS A 89 16.23 -2.77 29.73
CA LYS A 89 14.98 -3.43 30.12
C LYS A 89 14.07 -3.65 28.90
N ARG A 90 13.95 -2.64 28.03
CA ARG A 90 13.15 -2.73 26.80
C ARG A 90 13.78 -3.70 25.80
N PHE A 91 15.10 -3.72 25.71
CA PHE A 91 15.87 -4.61 24.85
C PHE A 91 15.65 -6.08 25.24
N ARG A 92 15.90 -6.42 26.52
CA ARG A 92 15.64 -7.77 27.06
C ARG A 92 14.20 -8.22 26.85
N LYS A 93 13.24 -7.33 27.06
CA LYS A 93 11.82 -7.62 26.81
C LYS A 93 11.58 -8.00 25.35
N LYS A 94 12.15 -7.26 24.40
CA LYS A 94 12.00 -7.54 22.95
C LYS A 94 12.67 -8.84 22.53
N LEU A 95 13.85 -9.15 23.07
CA LEU A 95 14.50 -10.44 22.85
C LEU A 95 13.61 -11.60 23.33
N ALA A 96 13.14 -11.52 24.56
CA ALA A 96 12.27 -12.55 25.13
C ALA A 96 10.94 -12.71 24.36
N GLU A 97 10.41 -11.65 23.77
CA GLU A 97 9.23 -11.71 22.88
C GLU A 97 9.54 -12.44 21.56
N GLN A 98 10.71 -12.17 20.96
CA GLN A 98 11.14 -12.85 19.73
C GLN A 98 11.40 -14.34 19.95
N GLU A 99 12.10 -14.70 21.02
CA GLU A 99 12.33 -16.10 21.40
C GLU A 99 11.01 -16.84 21.62
N ARG A 100 10.06 -16.24 22.34
CA ARG A 100 8.72 -16.81 22.53
C ARG A 100 7.98 -16.98 21.21
N ALA A 101 8.08 -16.02 20.29
CA ALA A 101 7.46 -16.13 18.98
C ALA A 101 8.10 -17.22 18.11
N ALA A 102 9.43 -17.33 18.13
CA ALA A 102 10.19 -18.39 17.44
C ALA A 102 9.82 -19.77 17.97
N ARG A 103 9.78 -19.95 19.30
CA ARG A 103 9.36 -21.20 19.95
C ARG A 103 7.92 -21.58 19.59
N LYS A 104 6.98 -20.62 19.63
CA LYS A 104 5.59 -20.89 19.20
C LYS A 104 5.51 -21.31 17.74
N ARG A 105 6.33 -20.70 16.87
CA ARG A 105 6.41 -21.06 15.46
C ARG A 105 7.00 -22.46 15.26
N SER A 106 8.08 -22.81 15.96
CA SER A 106 8.69 -24.14 15.84
C SER A 106 7.76 -25.24 16.30
N ILE A 107 7.07 -25.06 17.43
CA ILE A 107 6.05 -26.02 17.91
C ILE A 107 4.93 -26.20 16.88
N ARG A 108 4.40 -25.08 16.32
CA ARG A 108 3.37 -25.16 15.29
C ARG A 108 3.84 -25.91 14.04
N LEU A 109 5.05 -25.63 13.58
CA LEU A 109 5.61 -26.29 12.40
C LEU A 109 5.91 -27.78 12.65
N ALA A 110 6.36 -28.14 13.86
CA ALA A 110 6.59 -29.52 14.25
C ALA A 110 5.29 -30.32 14.34
N ALA A 111 4.19 -29.69 14.78
CA ALA A 111 2.87 -30.29 14.84
C ALA A 111 2.19 -30.47 13.47
N MET A 112 2.66 -29.77 12.42
CA MET A 112 2.12 -29.94 11.06
C MET A 112 2.55 -31.28 10.46
N SER A 113 1.63 -31.93 9.75
CA SER A 113 1.94 -33.07 8.87
C SER A 113 2.83 -32.64 7.69
N SER A 114 3.40 -33.60 6.96
CA SER A 114 4.21 -33.32 5.76
C SER A 114 3.41 -32.56 4.70
N GLU A 115 2.18 -32.98 4.42
CA GLU A 115 1.29 -32.33 3.44
C GLU A 115 0.91 -30.91 3.89
N GLU A 116 0.57 -30.72 5.17
CA GLU A 116 0.28 -29.40 5.73
C GLU A 116 1.48 -28.46 5.64
N ARG A 117 2.68 -28.98 5.87
CA ARG A 117 3.92 -28.20 5.79
C ARG A 117 4.19 -27.75 4.36
N GLU A 118 3.96 -28.59 3.36
CA GLU A 118 4.10 -28.21 1.94
C GLU A 118 3.05 -27.18 1.54
N ARG A 119 1.78 -27.35 1.93
CA ARG A 119 0.75 -26.32 1.70
C ARG A 119 1.11 -25.00 2.38
N HIS A 120 1.62 -25.03 3.60
CA HIS A 120 2.06 -23.85 4.33
C HIS A 120 3.24 -23.15 3.61
N LYS A 121 4.25 -23.89 3.15
CA LYS A 121 5.36 -23.34 2.36
C LYS A 121 4.86 -22.71 1.06
N ALA A 122 4.03 -23.43 0.29
CA ALA A 122 3.45 -22.93 -0.95
C ALA A 122 2.63 -21.65 -0.70
N TRP A 123 1.86 -21.59 0.38
CA TRP A 123 1.13 -20.39 0.78
C TRP A 123 2.03 -19.19 1.09
N HIS A 124 3.15 -19.39 1.79
CA HIS A 124 4.12 -18.31 2.05
C HIS A 124 4.82 -17.87 0.77
N ALA A 125 5.28 -18.80 -0.08
CA ALA A 125 5.93 -18.48 -1.35
C ALA A 125 5.00 -17.70 -2.28
N ALA A 126 3.71 -18.06 -2.34
CA ALA A 126 2.71 -17.35 -3.14
C ALA A 126 2.40 -15.94 -2.61
N ARG A 127 2.61 -15.69 -1.30
CA ARG A 127 2.24 -14.43 -0.62
C ARG A 127 3.42 -13.55 -0.26
N GLU A 128 4.66 -13.98 -0.55
CA GLU A 128 5.84 -13.18 -0.25
C GLU A 128 5.64 -11.78 -0.85
N PRO A 129 5.60 -10.72 -0.03
CA PRO A 129 5.48 -9.38 -0.54
C PRO A 129 6.76 -9.12 -1.33
N GLY A 130 6.67 -9.21 -2.66
CA GLY A 130 7.82 -8.96 -3.53
C GLY A 130 8.47 -7.60 -3.23
N SER A 131 9.64 -7.34 -3.80
CA SER A 131 10.35 -6.06 -3.67
C SER A 131 9.42 -4.85 -3.89
N ALA A 132 9.75 -3.68 -3.35
CA ALA A 132 8.95 -2.48 -3.56
C ALA A 132 8.62 -2.25 -5.04
N ALA A 133 9.59 -2.49 -5.93
CA ALA A 133 9.42 -2.49 -7.38
C ALA A 133 8.41 -3.53 -7.88
N ALA A 134 8.49 -4.79 -7.42
CA ALA A 134 7.52 -5.82 -7.79
C ALA A 134 6.09 -5.50 -7.35
N ARG A 135 5.93 -4.89 -6.16
CA ARG A 135 4.62 -4.43 -5.67
C ARG A 135 4.08 -3.27 -6.50
N GLN A 136 4.95 -2.34 -6.90
CA GLN A 136 4.57 -1.22 -7.75
C GLN A 136 4.14 -1.71 -9.14
N ARG A 137 4.94 -2.59 -9.78
CA ARG A 137 4.56 -3.24 -11.04
C ARG A 137 3.18 -3.91 -10.98
N LYS A 138 2.88 -4.69 -9.92
CA LYS A 138 1.54 -5.28 -9.74
C LYS A 138 0.43 -4.24 -9.55
N ARG A 139 0.71 -3.04 -9.03
CA ARG A 139 -0.29 -1.95 -8.95
C ARG A 139 -0.51 -1.36 -10.33
N ASP A 140 0.55 -1.13 -11.08
CA ASP A 140 0.50 -0.56 -12.42
C ASP A 140 -0.19 -1.52 -13.39
N GLU A 141 0.13 -2.82 -13.35
CA GLU A 141 -0.54 -3.88 -14.12
C GLU A 141 -2.06 -3.90 -13.82
N ARG A 142 -2.47 -3.79 -12.55
CA ARG A 142 -3.90 -3.72 -12.19
C ARG A 142 -4.57 -2.44 -12.69
N LYS A 143 -3.86 -1.32 -12.66
CA LYS A 143 -4.36 -0.04 -13.17
C LYS A 143 -4.55 -0.12 -14.69
N GLN A 144 -3.55 -0.61 -15.42
CA GLN A 144 -3.62 -0.83 -16.86
C GLN A 144 -4.73 -1.82 -17.24
N ALA A 145 -4.87 -2.93 -16.52
CA ALA A 145 -5.94 -3.89 -16.78
C ALA A 145 -7.34 -3.28 -16.53
N ALA A 146 -7.50 -2.44 -15.52
CA ALA A 146 -8.74 -1.72 -15.27
C ALA A 146 -9.02 -0.67 -16.37
N GLU A 147 -8.00 0.04 -16.84
CA GLU A 147 -8.11 0.99 -17.96
C GLU A 147 -8.52 0.28 -19.26
N VAL A 148 -7.87 -0.86 -19.59
CA VAL A 148 -8.24 -1.67 -20.77
C VAL A 148 -9.67 -2.18 -20.65
N ARG A 149 -10.06 -2.70 -19.48
CA ARG A 149 -11.44 -3.14 -19.25
C ARG A 149 -12.45 -2.00 -19.45
N ALA A 150 -12.17 -0.83 -18.89
CA ALA A 150 -13.02 0.35 -19.05
C ALA A 150 -13.11 0.81 -20.52
N MET A 151 -12.04 0.68 -21.31
CA MET A 151 -12.07 0.96 -22.75
C MET A 151 -12.91 -0.05 -23.53
N THR A 152 -12.83 -1.34 -23.18
CA THR A 152 -13.59 -2.41 -23.84
C THR A 152 -15.07 -2.40 -23.47
N GLU A 153 -15.40 -2.10 -22.22
CA GLU A 153 -16.79 -2.01 -21.72
C GLU A 153 -17.49 -0.72 -22.16
N ARG A 154 -16.74 0.31 -22.57
CA ARG A 154 -17.31 1.53 -23.13
C ARG A 154 -18.04 1.19 -24.44
N PRO A 155 -19.35 1.50 -24.56
CA PRO A 155 -20.06 1.31 -25.80
C PRO A 155 -19.36 2.11 -26.89
N ARG A 156 -19.00 1.44 -27.98
CA ARG A 156 -18.41 2.12 -29.12
C ARG A 156 -19.42 3.14 -29.66
N PRO A 157 -18.99 4.39 -29.93
CA PRO A 157 -19.87 5.33 -30.60
C PRO A 157 -20.32 4.73 -31.93
N ALA A 158 -21.56 5.04 -32.33
CA ALA A 158 -22.03 4.67 -33.66
C ALA A 158 -21.07 5.25 -34.71
N PRO A 159 -20.73 4.48 -35.77
CA PRO A 159 -19.90 4.99 -36.85
C PRO A 159 -20.52 6.26 -37.43
N SER A 160 -19.69 7.29 -37.66
CA SER A 160 -20.10 8.46 -38.42
C SER A 160 -20.40 8.09 -39.88
N ALA A 161 -21.17 8.93 -40.59
CA ALA A 161 -21.46 8.73 -42.01
C ALA A 161 -20.16 8.57 -42.83
N GLU A 162 -19.18 9.44 -42.60
CA GLU A 162 -17.85 9.33 -43.23
C GLU A 162 -17.18 7.98 -42.95
N SER A 163 -17.29 7.45 -41.72
CA SER A 163 -16.70 6.15 -41.38
C SER A 163 -17.43 4.97 -42.04
N ALA A 164 -18.74 5.10 -42.29
CA ALA A 164 -19.51 4.11 -43.03
C ALA A 164 -19.12 4.12 -44.52
N GLU A 165 -19.01 5.31 -45.12
CA GLU A 165 -18.54 5.47 -46.51
C GLU A 165 -17.13 4.89 -46.70
N LEU A 166 -16.22 5.16 -45.76
CA LEU A 166 -14.89 4.56 -45.79
C LEU A 166 -14.93 3.03 -45.64
N ALA A 167 -15.83 2.49 -44.83
CA ALA A 167 -15.98 1.05 -44.68
C ALA A 167 -16.47 0.40 -46.00
N ASP A 168 -17.41 1.03 -46.70
CA ASP A 168 -17.91 0.57 -47.99
C ASP A 168 -16.82 0.64 -49.07
N GLN A 169 -16.04 1.72 -49.10
CA GLN A 169 -14.88 1.85 -49.99
C GLN A 169 -13.84 0.76 -49.73
N ILE A 170 -13.52 0.48 -48.46
CA ILE A 170 -12.61 -0.60 -48.08
C ILE A 170 -13.16 -1.96 -48.53
N ALA A 171 -14.45 -2.22 -48.37
CA ALA A 171 -15.08 -3.46 -48.81
C ALA A 171 -15.01 -3.63 -50.33
N ALA A 172 -15.31 -2.58 -51.09
CA ALA A 172 -15.23 -2.57 -52.54
C ALA A 172 -13.78 -2.82 -53.04
N LEU A 173 -12.80 -2.15 -52.43
CA LEU A 173 -11.38 -2.34 -52.77
C LEU A 173 -10.88 -3.74 -52.43
N ARG A 174 -11.32 -4.31 -51.30
CA ARG A 174 -10.97 -5.70 -50.95
C ARG A 174 -11.53 -6.69 -51.96
N ALA A 175 -12.80 -6.54 -52.36
CA ALA A 175 -13.41 -7.39 -53.38
C ALA A 175 -12.71 -7.27 -54.74
N GLU A 176 -12.26 -6.07 -55.10
CA GLU A 176 -11.49 -5.85 -56.33
C GLU A 176 -10.09 -6.51 -56.26
N LEU A 177 -9.40 -6.42 -55.12
CA LEU A 177 -8.14 -7.10 -54.92
C LEU A 177 -8.27 -8.62 -54.97
N GLU A 178 -9.35 -9.18 -54.41
CA GLU A 178 -9.67 -10.61 -54.47
C GLU A 178 -9.85 -11.05 -55.92
N ARG A 179 -10.67 -10.33 -56.71
CA ARG A 179 -10.89 -10.63 -58.14
C ARG A 179 -9.59 -10.61 -58.95
N ARG A 180 -8.73 -9.60 -58.72
CA ARG A 180 -7.44 -9.51 -59.42
C ARG A 180 -6.50 -10.64 -59.05
N ARG A 181 -6.47 -11.03 -57.78
CA ARG A 181 -5.70 -12.19 -57.33
C ARG A 181 -6.19 -13.47 -58.00
N ASP A 182 -7.50 -13.68 -58.05
CA ASP A 182 -8.10 -14.85 -58.70
C ASP A 182 -7.80 -14.89 -60.21
N ASP A 183 -7.80 -13.74 -60.88
CA ASP A 183 -7.44 -13.63 -62.29
C ASP A 183 -5.93 -13.82 -62.55
N GLU A 184 -5.07 -13.37 -61.63
CA GLU A 184 -3.63 -13.67 -61.65
C GLU A 184 -3.32 -15.15 -61.36
N GLN A 185 -4.15 -15.82 -60.54
CA GLN A 185 -4.00 -17.24 -60.21
C GLN A 185 -4.54 -18.18 -61.30
N LYS A 186 -5.36 -17.70 -62.25
CA LYS A 186 -5.81 -18.51 -63.39
C LYS A 186 -4.61 -18.85 -64.30
N PRO A 187 -4.35 -20.14 -64.56
CA PRO A 187 -3.26 -20.53 -65.46
C PRO A 187 -3.51 -19.98 -66.86
N LYS A 188 -2.56 -19.20 -67.40
CA LYS A 188 -2.60 -18.74 -68.79
C LYS A 188 -2.68 -19.97 -69.71
N PRO A 189 -3.61 -20.00 -70.69
CA PRO A 189 -3.70 -21.13 -71.60
C PRO A 189 -2.38 -21.28 -72.36
N ILE A 190 -1.73 -22.42 -72.17
CA ILE A 190 -0.54 -22.83 -72.93
C ILE A 190 -1.02 -23.11 -74.35
N GLY A 191 -1.01 -22.12 -75.24
CA GLY A 191 -1.43 -22.38 -76.63
C GLY A 191 -1.80 -21.20 -77.54
N ALA A 192 -1.29 -19.99 -77.32
CA ALA A 192 -1.48 -18.91 -78.29
C ALA A 192 -0.17 -18.17 -78.58
N PHE A 193 0.71 -18.85 -79.30
CA PHE A 193 1.75 -18.21 -80.12
C PHE A 193 1.54 -18.70 -81.55
N ALA A 194 1.02 -17.82 -82.41
CA ALA A 194 1.03 -17.93 -83.86
C ALA A 194 1.83 -16.74 -84.40
#